data_AF-A0A2A2L0V6-F1
#
_entry.id   AF-A0A2A2L0V6-F1
#
_cell.length_a   1.000
_cell.length_b   1.000
_cell.length_c   1.000
_cell.angle_alpha   90.00
_cell.angle_beta   90.00
_cell.angle_gamma   90.00
#
_symmetry.space_group_name_H-M   'P 1'
#
loop_
_entity.id
_entity.type
_entity.pdbx_description
1 polymer ?
#
loop_
_entity_poly.entity_id
_entity_poly.type
_entity_poly.pdbx_seq_one_letter_code
_entity_poly.pdbx_strand_id
1 'polypeptide(L)'
;MFLGGFGSSRFIHKYFSVAVNRFLAINTPAFYHRIFTIRNTKLIAIAIITFSLWHFVFNQFDGCELLFYSDTYQWYFTENATCAYIIIEYLELYYISVLFAFACLFDFCTLISLVRHLKVVARDRPFSKNDVRFFLQSCITGFVFVGVTFCFHLGYKFFDENDKLGQFLVSTFAWECTHSLDGIIVVLFNKELRRIFTAPNRIFVNRIHSQQHSTGREHWESSHSPNSKNLHLYYPGSVASQTTTKAANHSIKKQPESQNYM
;
A
#
# COMPACT_ATOMS: atom_id res chain seq x y z
N MET A 1 9.68 -20.13 12.55
CA MET A 1 9.28 -21.21 11.61
C MET A 1 7.78 -21.55 11.60
N PHE A 2 7.09 -21.85 12.72
CA PHE A 2 5.63 -22.16 12.76
C PHE A 2 4.71 -21.13 12.05
N LEU A 3 5.22 -19.95 11.71
CA LEU A 3 4.55 -18.91 10.94
C LEU A 3 4.81 -19.00 9.41
N GLY A 4 5.30 -20.14 8.90
CA GLY A 4 5.61 -20.42 7.48
C GLY A 4 4.40 -20.20 6.56
N GLY A 5 3.53 -21.20 6.42
CA GLY A 5 2.31 -21.09 5.61
C GLY A 5 1.43 -19.87 5.95
N PHE A 6 1.29 -19.54 7.25
CA PHE A 6 0.58 -18.34 7.70
C PHE A 6 1.15 -17.05 7.09
N GLY A 7 2.47 -16.89 7.13
CA GLY A 7 3.15 -15.71 6.64
C GLY A 7 3.19 -15.63 5.11
N SER A 8 3.47 -16.76 4.45
CA SER A 8 3.48 -16.87 2.98
C SER A 8 2.12 -16.53 2.39
N SER A 9 1.06 -17.16 2.92
CA SER A 9 -0.32 -16.90 2.54
C SER A 9 -0.71 -15.43 2.75
N ARG A 10 -0.45 -14.87 3.94
CA ARG A 10 -0.73 -13.44 4.22
C ARG A 10 -0.05 -12.51 3.24
N PHE A 11 1.22 -12.76 2.94
CA PHE A 11 2.00 -11.93 2.05
C PHE A 11 1.40 -11.94 0.65
N ILE A 12 1.17 -13.13 0.07
CA ILE A 12 0.75 -13.23 -1.32
C ILE A 12 -0.65 -12.64 -1.57
N HIS A 13 -1.58 -12.87 -0.64
CA HIS A 13 -2.94 -12.31 -0.75
C HIS A 13 -2.94 -10.78 -0.70
N LYS A 14 -2.12 -10.18 0.17
CA LYS A 14 -1.92 -8.73 0.21
C LYS A 14 -1.27 -8.26 -1.09
N TYR A 15 -0.17 -8.88 -1.50
CA TYR A 15 0.58 -8.50 -2.69
C TYR A 15 -0.33 -8.46 -3.93
N PHE A 16 -1.06 -9.54 -4.19
CA PHE A 16 -2.06 -9.62 -5.25
C PHE A 16 -3.17 -8.56 -5.12
N SER A 17 -3.76 -8.40 -3.92
CA SER A 17 -4.83 -7.42 -3.70
C SER A 17 -4.39 -5.99 -4.00
N VAL A 18 -3.14 -5.63 -3.66
CA VAL A 18 -2.61 -4.28 -3.92
C VAL A 18 -2.18 -4.12 -5.39
N ALA A 19 -1.70 -5.18 -6.06
CA ALA A 19 -1.47 -5.17 -7.52
C ALA A 19 -2.77 -4.91 -8.29
N VAL A 20 -3.86 -5.61 -7.97
CA VAL A 20 -5.21 -5.39 -8.54
C VAL A 20 -5.72 -3.98 -8.24
N ASN A 21 -5.56 -3.50 -6.99
CA ASN A 21 -5.92 -2.14 -6.61
C ASN A 21 -5.23 -1.09 -7.48
N ARG A 22 -3.91 -1.22 -7.70
CA ARG A 22 -3.13 -0.31 -8.56
C ARG A 22 -3.57 -0.38 -10.01
N PHE A 23 -3.73 -1.59 -10.55
CA PHE A 23 -4.15 -1.80 -11.93
C PHE A 23 -5.49 -1.11 -12.20
N LEU A 24 -6.50 -1.33 -11.34
CA LEU A 24 -7.82 -0.72 -11.50
C LEU A 24 -7.83 0.80 -11.27
N ALA A 25 -7.04 1.31 -10.31
CA ALA A 25 -6.93 2.74 -10.06
C ALA A 25 -6.43 3.52 -11.29
N ILE A 26 -5.52 2.92 -12.08
CA ILE A 26 -4.93 3.53 -13.27
C ILE A 26 -5.77 3.28 -14.52
N ASN A 27 -6.18 2.02 -14.75
CA ASN A 27 -6.81 1.61 -16.02
C ASN A 27 -8.34 1.77 -16.02
N THR A 28 -9.01 1.79 -14.88
CA THR A 28 -10.48 1.76 -14.82
C THR A 28 -11.06 2.53 -13.62
N PRO A 29 -10.85 3.86 -13.53
CA PRO A 29 -11.20 4.64 -12.33
C PRO A 29 -12.67 4.52 -11.90
N ALA A 30 -13.61 4.44 -12.84
CA ALA A 30 -15.03 4.27 -12.56
C ALA A 30 -15.35 2.94 -11.84
N PHE A 31 -14.64 1.86 -12.19
CA PHE A 31 -14.80 0.55 -11.55
C PHE A 31 -14.03 0.50 -10.22
N TYR A 32 -12.86 1.14 -10.17
CA TYR A 32 -12.05 1.29 -8.95
C TYR A 32 -12.86 1.88 -7.78
N HIS A 33 -13.58 2.99 -8.01
CA HIS A 33 -14.39 3.62 -6.96
C HIS A 33 -15.57 2.75 -6.46
N ARG A 34 -16.02 1.77 -7.25
CA ARG A 34 -17.06 0.80 -6.83
C ARG A 34 -16.48 -0.36 -6.02
N ILE A 35 -15.29 -0.86 -6.39
CA ILE A 35 -14.63 -1.97 -5.68
C ILE A 35 -13.89 -1.47 -4.43
N PHE A 36 -12.94 -0.55 -4.55
CA PHE A 36 -12.04 -0.17 -3.46
C PHE A 36 -12.58 1.00 -2.62
N THR A 37 -13.80 0.82 -2.10
CA THR A 37 -14.35 1.70 -1.05
C THR A 37 -13.73 1.40 0.31
N ILE A 38 -13.72 2.36 1.24
CA ILE A 38 -13.21 2.16 2.61
C ILE A 38 -13.85 0.96 3.32
N ARG A 39 -15.14 0.69 3.05
CA ARG A 39 -15.86 -0.46 3.60
C ARG A 39 -15.34 -1.77 3.00
N ASN A 40 -15.26 -1.84 1.67
CA ASN A 40 -14.81 -3.03 0.95
C ASN A 40 -13.34 -3.35 1.23
N THR A 41 -12.45 -2.36 1.26
CA THR A 41 -11.02 -2.56 1.60
C THR A 41 -10.84 -3.09 3.02
N LYS A 42 -11.68 -2.68 3.98
CA LYS A 42 -11.71 -3.28 5.33
C LYS A 42 -12.19 -4.73 5.30
N LEU A 43 -13.25 -5.03 4.55
CA LEU A 43 -13.75 -6.41 4.39
C LEU A 43 -12.71 -7.33 3.74
N ILE A 44 -12.02 -6.86 2.69
CA ILE A 44 -10.91 -7.58 2.05
C ILE A 44 -9.77 -7.83 3.05
N ALA A 45 -9.36 -6.82 3.82
CA ALA A 45 -8.31 -6.97 4.82
C ALA A 45 -8.70 -7.97 5.92
N ILE A 46 -9.95 -7.96 6.39
CA ILE A 46 -10.48 -8.95 7.34
C ILE A 46 -10.47 -10.34 6.71
N ALA A 47 -10.97 -10.50 5.48
CA ALA A 47 -11.02 -11.78 4.77
C ALA A 47 -9.64 -12.41 4.60
N ILE A 48 -8.61 -11.61 4.25
CA ILE A 48 -7.22 -12.07 4.17
C ILE A 48 -6.74 -12.55 5.54
N ILE A 49 -7.00 -11.80 6.62
CA ILE A 49 -6.60 -12.20 7.97
C ILE A 49 -7.31 -13.49 8.40
N THR A 50 -8.62 -13.63 8.16
CA THR A 50 -9.38 -14.83 8.52
C THR A 50 -8.96 -16.06 7.73
N PHE A 51 -8.72 -15.93 6.41
CA PHE A 51 -8.21 -17.03 5.59
C PHE A 51 -6.83 -17.49 6.07
N SER A 52 -5.99 -16.53 6.47
CA SER A 52 -4.66 -16.82 6.98
C SER A 52 -4.71 -17.53 8.34
N LEU A 53 -5.56 -17.07 9.26
CA LEU A 53 -5.79 -17.73 10.55
C LEU A 53 -6.35 -19.15 10.36
N TRP A 54 -7.25 -19.36 9.39
CA TRP A 54 -7.73 -20.68 9.02
C TRP A 54 -6.59 -21.61 8.58
N HIS A 55 -5.69 -21.15 7.70
CA HIS A 55 -4.50 -21.91 7.30
C HIS A 55 -3.59 -22.24 8.49
N PHE A 56 -3.40 -21.32 9.44
CA PHE A 56 -2.61 -21.58 10.65
C PHE A 56 -3.23 -22.68 11.53
N VAL A 57 -4.55 -22.62 11.73
CA VAL A 57 -5.31 -23.65 12.48
C VAL A 57 -5.29 -24.99 11.76
N PHE A 58 -5.36 -25.00 10.42
CA PHE A 58 -5.34 -26.23 9.64
C PHE A 58 -4.02 -27.01 9.79
N ASN A 59 -2.90 -26.31 9.95
CA ASN A 59 -1.60 -26.92 10.24
C ASN A 59 -1.48 -27.49 11.69
N GLN A 60 -2.54 -27.47 12.51
CA GLN A 60 -2.56 -28.05 13.86
C GLN A 60 -3.35 -29.37 13.94
N PHE A 61 -3.91 -29.87 12.84
CA PHE A 61 -4.56 -31.20 12.81
C PHE A 61 -3.54 -32.33 12.67
N ASP A 62 -3.89 -33.51 13.19
CA ASP A 62 -3.05 -34.71 13.13
C ASP A 62 -2.60 -35.02 11.69
N GLY A 63 -1.29 -35.16 11.47
CA GLY A 63 -0.70 -35.37 10.14
C GLY A 63 -0.65 -34.12 9.22
N CYS A 64 -1.12 -32.96 9.68
CA CYS A 64 -0.92 -31.66 9.02
C CYS A 64 0.19 -30.82 9.70
N GLU A 65 0.73 -31.33 10.81
CA GLU A 65 1.68 -30.66 11.69
C GLU A 65 3.08 -30.48 11.08
N LEU A 66 3.76 -29.41 11.51
CA LEU A 66 5.15 -29.10 11.15
C LEU A 66 6.04 -29.36 12.38
N LEU A 67 6.83 -30.43 12.33
CA LEU A 67 7.69 -30.89 13.42
C LEU A 67 9.12 -30.38 13.23
N PHE A 68 9.80 -30.11 14.35
CA PHE A 68 11.23 -29.78 14.37
C PHE A 68 12.05 -31.02 14.68
N TYR A 69 12.98 -31.37 13.80
CA TYR A 69 13.88 -32.50 13.98
C TYR A 69 15.23 -32.01 14.52
N SER A 70 15.55 -32.39 15.75
CA SER A 70 16.78 -32.01 16.45
C SER A 70 18.05 -32.50 15.75
N ASP A 71 17.98 -33.62 15.04
CA ASP A 71 19.19 -34.27 14.49
C ASP A 71 19.69 -33.60 13.22
N THR A 72 18.83 -32.86 12.52
CA THR A 72 19.12 -32.12 11.29
C THR A 72 19.01 -30.60 11.47
N TYR A 73 18.43 -30.14 12.58
CA TYR A 73 17.98 -28.76 12.80
C TYR A 73 17.05 -28.25 11.68
N GLN A 74 16.23 -29.14 11.12
CA GLN A 74 15.28 -28.79 10.06
C GLN A 74 13.83 -28.99 10.53
N TRP A 75 12.92 -28.35 9.81
CA TRP A 75 11.48 -28.51 10.01
C TRP A 75 10.93 -29.36 8.88
N TYR A 76 10.24 -30.43 9.24
CA TYR A 76 9.58 -31.34 8.30
C TYR A 76 8.12 -31.50 8.71
N PHE A 77 7.24 -31.64 7.73
CA PHE A 77 5.89 -32.10 8.00
C PHE A 77 5.91 -33.62 8.23
N THR A 78 4.96 -34.14 9.01
CA THR A 78 4.89 -35.56 9.34
C THR A 78 4.88 -36.46 8.10
N GLU A 79 5.88 -37.34 8.00
CA GLU A 79 6.05 -38.25 6.87
C GLU A 79 4.84 -39.19 6.72
N ASN A 80 4.46 -39.48 5.47
CA ASN A 80 3.33 -40.34 5.07
C ASN A 80 1.91 -39.82 5.39
N ALA A 81 1.74 -38.56 5.80
CA ALA A 81 0.42 -37.96 5.95
C ALA A 81 -0.06 -37.27 4.67
N THR A 82 -1.23 -37.68 4.14
CA THR A 82 -1.85 -37.06 2.96
C THR A 82 -2.14 -35.56 3.15
N CYS A 83 -2.38 -35.11 4.39
CA CYS A 83 -2.62 -33.71 4.69
C CYS A 83 -1.38 -32.83 4.44
N ALA A 84 -0.22 -33.23 4.97
CA ALA A 84 1.06 -32.56 4.73
C ALA A 84 1.34 -32.38 3.23
N TYR A 85 1.14 -33.44 2.44
CA TYR A 85 1.28 -33.39 0.98
C TYR A 85 0.37 -32.34 0.33
N ILE A 86 -0.91 -32.29 0.72
CA ILE A 86 -1.88 -31.31 0.20
C ILE A 86 -1.45 -29.88 0.53
N ILE A 87 -0.96 -29.63 1.76
CA ILE A 87 -0.52 -28.30 2.19
C ILE A 87 0.72 -27.86 1.40
N ILE A 88 1.77 -28.69 1.35
CA ILE A 88 3.04 -28.30 0.71
C ILE A 88 2.86 -28.12 -0.81
N GLU A 89 2.30 -29.12 -1.50
CA GLU A 89 2.32 -29.13 -2.97
C GLU A 89 1.21 -28.26 -3.57
N TYR A 90 -0.04 -28.40 -3.11
CA TYR A 90 -1.15 -27.64 -3.69
C TYR A 90 -1.27 -26.23 -3.12
N LEU A 91 -1.11 -26.06 -1.81
CA LEU A 91 -1.37 -24.78 -1.15
C LEU A 91 -0.14 -23.87 -1.08
N GLU A 92 1.03 -24.38 -0.67
CA GLU A 92 2.25 -23.57 -0.58
C GLU A 92 2.99 -23.44 -1.92
N LEU A 93 3.13 -24.51 -2.71
CA LEU A 93 3.82 -24.46 -4.00
C LEU A 93 2.91 -23.97 -5.14
N TYR A 94 1.88 -24.72 -5.55
CA TYR A 94 1.07 -24.38 -6.72
C TYR A 94 0.24 -23.11 -6.54
N TYR A 95 -0.59 -23.03 -5.50
CA TYR A 95 -1.52 -21.91 -5.31
C TYR A 95 -0.78 -20.55 -5.15
N ILE A 96 0.26 -20.49 -4.30
CA ILE A 96 1.04 -19.25 -4.12
C ILE A 96 1.76 -18.86 -5.41
N SER A 97 2.38 -19.81 -6.12
CA SER A 97 3.12 -19.52 -7.36
C SER A 97 2.20 -18.99 -8.47
N VAL A 98 1.00 -19.58 -8.63
CA VAL A 98 -0.01 -19.10 -9.58
C VAL A 98 -0.50 -17.71 -9.21
N LEU A 99 -0.82 -17.47 -7.94
CA LEU A 99 -1.28 -16.15 -7.48
C LEU A 99 -0.18 -15.07 -7.61
N PHE A 100 1.09 -15.45 -7.43
CA PHE A 100 2.25 -14.59 -7.68
C PHE A 100 2.45 -14.27 -9.15
N ALA A 101 2.31 -15.26 -10.04
CA ALA A 101 2.37 -15.03 -11.48
C ALA A 101 1.28 -14.04 -11.95
N PHE A 102 0.04 -14.17 -11.44
CA PHE A 102 -1.02 -13.20 -11.72
C PHE A 102 -0.74 -11.81 -11.13
N ALA A 103 -0.18 -11.72 -9.91
CA ALA A 103 0.19 -10.43 -9.33
C ALA A 103 1.28 -9.72 -10.16
N CYS A 104 2.31 -10.44 -10.58
CA CYS A 104 3.36 -9.95 -11.48
C CYS A 104 2.79 -9.51 -12.85
N LEU A 105 1.80 -10.23 -13.39
CA LEU A 105 1.09 -9.81 -14.62
C LEU A 105 0.34 -8.49 -14.40
N PHE A 106 -0.39 -8.33 -13.30
CA PHE A 106 -1.07 -7.07 -12.96
C PHE A 106 -0.08 -5.91 -12.78
N ASP A 107 1.05 -6.12 -12.10
CA ASP A 107 2.09 -5.10 -11.94
C ASP A 107 2.75 -4.73 -13.29
N PHE A 108 2.99 -5.70 -14.18
CA PHE A 108 3.52 -5.46 -15.53
C PHE A 108 2.53 -4.69 -16.42
N CYS A 109 1.25 -5.07 -16.42
CA CYS A 109 0.21 -4.30 -17.10
C CYS A 109 0.09 -2.88 -16.52
N THR A 110 0.20 -2.73 -15.19
CA THR A 110 0.20 -1.43 -14.51
C THR A 110 1.40 -0.58 -14.93
N LEU A 111 2.60 -1.16 -15.06
CA LEU A 111 3.80 -0.49 -15.55
C LEU A 111 3.62 0.04 -16.97
N ILE A 112 3.09 -0.79 -17.88
CA ILE A 112 2.81 -0.39 -19.27
C ILE A 112 1.85 0.80 -19.30
N SER A 113 0.74 0.73 -18.57
CA SER A 113 -0.25 1.80 -18.52
C SER A 113 0.33 3.08 -17.88
N LEU A 114 1.08 2.96 -16.79
CA LEU A 114 1.76 4.09 -16.15
C LEU A 114 2.73 4.78 -17.12
N VAL A 115 3.57 4.01 -17.84
CA VAL A 115 4.50 4.56 -18.85
C VAL A 115 3.75 5.21 -20.01
N ARG A 116 2.63 4.63 -20.47
CA ARG A 116 1.77 5.25 -21.50
C ARG A 116 1.17 6.57 -21.02
N HIS A 117 0.60 6.62 -19.82
CA HIS A 117 0.06 7.86 -19.26
C HIS A 117 1.13 8.93 -19.03
N LEU A 118 2.32 8.55 -18.55
CA LEU A 118 3.46 9.47 -18.37
C LEU A 118 3.99 10.02 -19.70
N LYS A 119 3.90 9.26 -20.81
CA LYS A 119 4.34 9.72 -22.14
C LYS A 119 3.29 10.54 -22.88
N VAL A 120 2.00 10.22 -22.72
CA VAL A 120 0.90 10.79 -23.53
C VAL A 120 0.10 11.87 -22.78
N VAL A 121 -0.12 11.71 -21.47
CA VAL A 121 -1.09 12.51 -20.68
C VAL A 121 -0.41 13.52 -19.74
N ALA A 122 0.93 13.52 -19.67
CA ALA A 122 1.71 14.44 -18.83
C ALA A 122 1.50 15.94 -19.10
N ARG A 123 0.82 16.29 -20.21
CA ARG A 123 0.46 17.67 -20.57
C ARG A 123 -0.74 18.22 -19.79
N ASP A 124 -1.71 17.37 -19.42
CA ASP A 124 -3.00 17.81 -18.84
C ASP A 124 -3.25 17.32 -17.40
N ARG A 125 -2.67 16.17 -17.00
CA ARG A 125 -2.61 15.75 -15.58
C ARG A 125 -1.29 15.05 -15.26
N PRO A 126 -0.35 15.70 -14.55
CA PRO A 126 0.84 15.02 -14.08
C PRO A 126 0.47 13.97 -13.01
N PHE A 127 0.93 12.74 -13.21
CA PHE A 127 0.84 11.66 -12.21
C PHE A 127 1.49 12.09 -10.90
N SER A 128 0.93 11.70 -9.75
CA SER A 128 1.52 12.11 -8.47
C SER A 128 2.87 11.44 -8.26
N LYS A 129 3.85 12.19 -7.76
CA LYS A 129 5.12 11.64 -7.26
C LYS A 129 4.91 10.58 -6.17
N ASN A 130 3.74 10.56 -5.53
CA ASN A 130 3.37 9.53 -4.56
C ASN A 130 2.92 8.23 -5.25
N ASP A 131 2.20 8.29 -6.37
CA ASP A 131 1.70 7.10 -7.09
C ASP A 131 2.86 6.29 -7.66
N VAL A 132 3.84 6.98 -8.27
CA VAL A 132 5.09 6.36 -8.77
C VAL A 132 5.89 5.75 -7.62
N ARG A 133 5.92 6.37 -6.44
CA ARG A 133 6.55 5.81 -5.24
C ARG A 133 5.81 4.57 -4.74
N PHE A 134 4.49 4.58 -4.70
CA PHE A 134 3.71 3.41 -4.29
C PHE A 134 3.84 2.27 -5.31
N PHE A 135 3.97 2.55 -6.60
CA PHE A 135 4.30 1.54 -7.61
C PHE A 135 5.69 0.95 -7.38
N LEU A 136 6.72 1.78 -7.19
CA LEU A 136 8.09 1.33 -6.92
C LEU A 136 8.20 0.54 -5.60
N GLN A 137 7.41 0.90 -4.59
CA GLN A 137 7.26 0.15 -3.34
C GLN A 137 6.87 -1.32 -3.62
N SER A 138 5.85 -1.56 -4.46
CA SER A 138 5.44 -2.92 -4.88
C SER A 138 6.58 -3.69 -5.51
N CYS A 139 7.26 -3.09 -6.49
CA CYS A 139 8.34 -3.77 -7.21
C CYS A 139 9.44 -4.21 -6.24
N ILE A 140 9.83 -3.34 -5.30
CA ILE A 140 10.83 -3.66 -4.28
C ILE A 140 10.31 -4.75 -3.33
N THR A 141 9.07 -4.67 -2.87
CA THR A 141 8.42 -5.73 -2.06
C THR A 141 8.44 -7.08 -2.81
N GLY A 142 8.15 -7.10 -4.11
CA GLY A 142 8.19 -8.31 -4.95
C GLY A 142 9.61 -8.86 -5.14
N PHE A 143 10.59 -8.01 -5.46
CA PHE A 143 12.00 -8.42 -5.57
C PHE A 143 12.56 -8.96 -4.24
N VAL A 144 12.23 -8.31 -3.12
CA VAL A 144 12.61 -8.79 -1.79
C VAL A 144 11.98 -10.15 -1.49
N PHE A 145 10.69 -10.34 -1.80
CA PHE A 145 10.03 -11.64 -1.64
C PHE A 145 10.68 -12.75 -2.46
N VAL A 146 11.00 -12.51 -3.73
CA VAL A 146 11.72 -13.48 -4.58
C VAL A 146 13.11 -13.78 -4.03
N GLY A 147 13.88 -12.75 -3.66
CA GLY A 147 15.23 -12.94 -3.11
C GLY A 147 15.22 -13.70 -1.78
N VAL A 148 14.28 -13.41 -0.90
CA VAL A 148 14.14 -14.11 0.38
C VAL A 148 13.63 -15.54 0.21
N THR A 149 12.70 -15.78 -0.72
CA THR A 149 12.23 -17.13 -1.08
C THR A 149 13.37 -17.97 -1.69
N PHE A 150 14.22 -17.37 -2.51
CA PHE A 150 15.45 -18.00 -3.01
C PHE A 150 16.41 -18.34 -1.86
N CYS A 151 16.66 -17.42 -0.93
CA CYS A 151 17.47 -17.69 0.26
C CYS A 151 16.86 -18.78 1.15
N PHE A 152 15.54 -18.91 1.23
CA PHE A 152 14.88 -19.97 1.98
C PHE A 152 15.09 -21.35 1.32
N HIS A 153 14.80 -21.49 0.02
CA HIS A 153 14.87 -22.78 -0.67
C HIS A 153 16.27 -23.22 -1.12
N LEU A 154 17.23 -22.29 -1.24
CA LEU A 154 18.57 -22.57 -1.74
C LEU A 154 19.70 -22.07 -0.83
N GLY A 155 19.40 -21.22 0.17
CA GLY A 155 20.40 -20.69 1.11
C GLY A 155 21.14 -21.78 1.88
N TYR A 156 20.46 -22.87 2.24
CA TYR A 156 21.09 -24.00 2.95
C TYR A 156 22.20 -24.67 2.12
N LYS A 157 22.14 -24.62 0.78
CA LYS A 157 23.14 -25.22 -0.13
C LYS A 157 24.47 -24.46 -0.18
N PHE A 158 24.55 -23.29 0.45
CA PHE A 158 25.80 -22.52 0.57
C PHE A 158 26.57 -22.84 1.86
N PHE A 159 26.06 -23.75 2.69
CA PHE A 159 26.70 -24.24 3.91
C PHE A 159 27.09 -25.71 3.73
N ASP A 160 28.16 -26.14 4.39
CA ASP A 160 28.56 -27.55 4.40
C ASP A 160 27.47 -28.42 5.06
N GLU A 161 27.37 -29.69 4.66
CA GLU A 161 26.39 -30.65 5.23
C GLU A 161 26.56 -30.84 6.75
N ASN A 162 27.76 -30.59 7.27
CA ASN A 162 28.06 -30.62 8.70
C ASN A 162 27.61 -29.35 9.46
N ASP A 163 27.47 -28.20 8.79
CA ASP A 163 27.00 -26.95 9.42
C ASP A 163 25.47 -26.85 9.43
N LYS A 164 24.86 -27.78 10.17
CA LYS A 164 23.41 -27.82 10.41
C LYS A 164 22.89 -26.52 11.03
N LEU A 165 23.72 -25.83 11.83
CA LEU A 165 23.34 -24.57 12.47
C LEU A 165 23.28 -23.43 11.45
N GLY A 166 24.27 -23.29 10.58
CA GLY A 166 24.25 -22.34 9.47
C GLY A 166 23.03 -22.53 8.56
N GLN A 167 22.74 -23.78 8.18
CA GLN A 167 21.55 -24.15 7.39
C GLN A 167 20.22 -23.80 8.09
N PHE A 168 20.11 -24.02 9.39
CA PHE A 168 18.93 -23.62 10.19
C PHE A 168 18.80 -22.10 10.31
N LEU A 169 19.91 -21.40 10.54
CA LEU A 169 19.91 -19.94 10.71
C LEU A 169 19.58 -19.22 9.40
N VAL A 170 20.15 -19.64 8.25
CA VAL A 170 19.85 -18.98 6.96
C VAL A 170 18.39 -19.14 6.56
N SER A 171 17.81 -20.33 6.72
CA SER A 171 16.39 -20.59 6.41
C SER A 171 15.46 -19.83 7.37
N THR A 172 15.76 -19.84 8.67
CA THR A 172 14.99 -19.11 9.68
C THR A 172 15.07 -17.59 9.49
N PHE A 173 16.27 -17.02 9.32
CA PHE A 173 16.43 -15.57 9.13
C PHE A 173 15.89 -15.09 7.79
N ALA A 174 16.01 -15.88 6.72
CA ALA A 174 15.30 -15.57 5.48
C ALA A 174 13.80 -15.41 5.76
N TRP A 175 13.19 -16.38 6.43
CA TRP A 175 11.76 -16.33 6.74
C TRP A 175 11.34 -15.08 7.54
N GLU A 176 12.03 -14.77 8.62
CA GLU A 176 11.71 -13.61 9.48
C GLU A 176 12.02 -12.26 8.80
N CYS A 177 12.96 -12.24 7.83
CA CYS A 177 13.19 -11.08 6.97
C CYS A 177 11.97 -10.73 6.11
N THR A 178 11.19 -11.70 5.59
CA THR A 178 9.96 -11.42 4.82
C THR A 178 8.99 -10.55 5.60
N HIS A 179 8.73 -10.88 6.87
CA HIS A 179 7.77 -10.17 7.73
C HIS A 179 8.26 -8.78 8.12
N SER A 180 9.57 -8.67 8.38
CA SER A 180 10.19 -7.42 8.81
C SER A 180 10.34 -6.42 7.66
N LEU A 181 10.79 -6.88 6.49
CA LEU A 181 11.07 -6.03 5.34
C LEU A 181 9.80 -5.47 4.70
N ASP A 182 8.69 -6.22 4.64
CA ASP A 182 7.40 -5.71 4.13
C ASP A 182 6.96 -4.43 4.89
N GLY A 183 6.99 -4.49 6.23
CA GLY A 183 6.67 -3.35 7.09
C GLY A 183 7.63 -2.17 6.91
N ILE A 184 8.94 -2.45 6.83
CA ILE A 184 9.98 -1.42 6.62
C ILE A 184 9.78 -0.73 5.26
N ILE A 185 9.54 -1.49 4.18
CA ILE A 185 9.31 -0.96 2.83
C ILE A 185 8.06 -0.07 2.81
N VAL A 186 6.95 -0.47 3.43
CA VAL A 186 5.73 0.35 3.55
C VAL A 186 6.03 1.70 4.21
N VAL A 187 6.81 1.72 5.30
CA VAL A 187 7.21 2.97 5.98
C VAL A 187 8.15 3.80 5.08
N LEU A 188 9.19 3.20 4.50
CA LEU A 188 10.16 3.90 3.65
C LEU A 188 9.54 4.60 2.43
N PHE A 189 8.43 4.08 1.90
CA PHE A 189 7.76 4.68 0.74
C PHE A 189 6.60 5.62 1.12
N ASN A 190 5.85 5.35 2.19
CA ASN A 190 4.74 6.20 2.65
C ASN A 190 5.19 7.40 3.51
N LYS A 191 5.08 8.62 2.96
CA LYS A 191 5.46 9.88 3.64
C LYS A 191 4.71 10.14 4.95
N GLU A 192 3.41 9.85 4.99
CA GLU A 192 2.60 10.09 6.19
C GLU A 192 2.98 9.14 7.32
N LEU A 193 3.26 7.87 7.01
CA LEU A 193 3.78 6.93 8.00
C LEU A 193 5.13 7.39 8.55
N ARG A 194 6.08 7.83 7.70
CA ARG A 194 7.35 8.38 8.21
C ARG A 194 7.14 9.58 9.13
N ARG A 195 6.21 10.49 8.79
CA ARG A 195 5.90 11.64 9.66
C ARG A 195 5.30 11.23 11.00
N ILE A 196 4.48 10.16 11.03
CA ILE A 196 3.97 9.57 12.27
C ILE A 196 5.12 9.02 13.12
N PHE A 197 6.05 8.26 12.52
CA PHE A 197 7.19 7.67 13.23
C PHE A 197 8.24 8.71 13.70
N THR A 198 8.50 9.78 12.93
CA THR A 198 9.53 10.77 13.27
C THR A 198 9.04 11.95 14.11
N ALA A 199 7.73 12.24 14.13
CA ALA A 199 7.18 13.39 14.86
C ALA A 199 5.76 13.13 15.42
N PRO A 200 5.54 12.10 16.25
CA PRO A 200 4.21 11.71 16.73
C PRO A 200 3.46 12.86 17.44
N ASN A 201 4.17 13.65 18.26
CA ASN A 201 3.58 14.74 19.05
C ASN A 201 2.93 15.84 18.18
N ARG A 202 3.44 16.10 16.97
CA ARG A 202 2.87 17.13 16.07
C ARG A 202 1.51 16.73 15.50
N ILE A 203 1.21 15.43 15.44
CA ILE A 203 -0.07 14.92 14.91
C ILE A 203 -1.18 15.03 15.96
N PHE A 204 -0.85 14.79 17.23
CA PHE A 204 -1.80 14.94 18.33
C PHE A 204 -2.25 16.40 18.48
N VAL A 205 -1.30 17.34 18.48
CA VAL A 205 -1.57 18.79 18.52
C VAL A 205 -2.43 19.24 17.33
N ASN A 206 -2.10 18.79 16.10
CA ASN A 206 -2.89 19.15 14.92
C ASN A 206 -4.31 18.58 14.94
N ARG A 207 -4.54 17.38 15.51
CA ARG A 207 -5.90 16.84 15.68
C ARG A 207 -6.71 17.67 16.68
N ILE A 208 -6.13 18.01 17.83
CA ILE A 208 -6.77 18.87 18.84
C ILE A 208 -7.17 20.22 18.23
N HIS A 209 -6.25 20.90 17.54
CA HIS A 209 -6.54 22.15 16.85
C HIS A 209 -7.65 22.00 15.79
N SER A 210 -7.66 20.90 15.03
CA SER A 210 -8.71 20.67 14.03
C SER A 210 -10.10 20.45 14.64
N GLN A 211 -10.19 19.79 15.81
CA GLN A 211 -11.47 19.60 16.51
C GLN A 211 -11.94 20.87 17.24
N GLN A 212 -11.03 21.67 17.79
CA GLN A 212 -11.38 22.99 18.32
C GLN A 212 -11.90 23.93 17.22
N HIS A 213 -11.34 23.84 16.01
CA HIS A 213 -11.77 24.69 14.89
C HIS A 213 -13.10 24.25 14.25
N SER A 214 -13.48 22.97 14.33
CA SER A 214 -14.80 22.48 13.92
C SER A 214 -15.88 22.82 14.95
N THR A 215 -15.64 22.52 16.23
CA THR A 215 -16.57 22.86 17.33
C THR A 215 -16.77 24.37 17.47
N GLY A 216 -15.72 25.17 17.29
CA GLY A 216 -15.81 26.62 17.24
C GLY A 216 -16.64 27.14 16.06
N ARG A 217 -16.65 26.45 14.91
CA ARG A 217 -17.46 26.83 13.74
C ARG A 217 -18.94 26.49 13.95
N GLU A 218 -19.24 25.31 14.48
CA GLU A 218 -20.60 24.91 14.88
C GLU A 218 -21.20 25.86 15.94
N HIS A 219 -20.37 26.33 16.89
CA HIS A 219 -20.78 27.35 17.86
C HIS A 219 -21.02 28.73 17.21
N TRP A 220 -20.23 29.12 16.21
CA TRP A 220 -20.42 30.38 15.50
C TRP A 220 -21.67 30.37 14.61
N GLU A 221 -21.93 29.26 13.92
CA GLU A 221 -23.12 29.06 13.06
C GLU A 221 -24.42 28.99 13.89
N SER A 222 -24.38 28.35 15.07
CA SER A 222 -25.52 28.33 15.99
C SER A 222 -25.79 29.67 16.70
N SER A 223 -24.77 30.50 16.91
CA SER A 223 -24.92 31.84 17.51
C SER A 223 -25.30 32.96 16.53
N HIS A 224 -25.11 32.75 15.22
CA HIS A 224 -25.39 33.76 14.18
C HIS A 224 -26.55 33.41 13.25
N SER A 225 -27.32 32.35 13.52
CA SER A 225 -28.54 32.03 12.76
C SER A 225 -29.69 32.98 13.14
N PRO A 226 -30.14 33.90 12.26
CA PRO A 226 -31.29 34.74 12.54
C PRO A 226 -32.56 33.94 12.29
N ASN A 227 -33.47 33.95 13.27
CA ASN A 227 -34.77 33.29 13.17
C ASN A 227 -35.60 33.90 12.03
N SER A 228 -35.65 33.22 10.88
CA SER A 228 -36.36 33.66 9.68
C SER A 228 -37.12 32.48 9.07
N LYS A 229 -38.46 32.56 9.14
CA LYS A 229 -39.38 31.59 8.53
C LYS A 229 -39.58 31.94 7.05
N ASN A 230 -39.72 30.90 6.22
CA ASN A 230 -40.21 30.93 4.84
C ASN A 230 -39.34 31.66 3.79
N LEU A 231 -38.76 30.88 2.85
CA LEU A 231 -39.02 31.13 1.43
C LEU A 231 -38.85 29.86 0.58
N HIS A 232 -39.72 29.70 -0.41
CA HIS A 232 -39.67 28.64 -1.42
C HIS A 232 -38.62 28.93 -2.53
N LEU A 233 -38.20 27.87 -3.23
CA LEU A 233 -37.81 27.83 -4.65
C LEU A 233 -36.85 28.92 -5.19
N TYR A 234 -35.62 28.55 -5.56
CA TYR A 234 -35.21 28.50 -6.98
C TYR A 234 -33.83 27.84 -7.15
N TYR A 235 -33.69 26.94 -8.13
CA TYR A 235 -32.39 26.65 -8.76
C TYR A 235 -32.29 27.54 -10.01
N PRO A 236 -31.15 28.22 -10.21
CA PRO A 236 -30.50 28.12 -11.50
C PRO A 236 -28.97 28.02 -11.36
N GLY A 237 -28.32 27.46 -12.37
CA GLY A 237 -26.86 27.40 -12.43
C GLY A 237 -26.24 28.47 -13.32
N SER A 238 -24.91 28.39 -13.41
CA SER A 238 -24.03 28.90 -14.47
C SER A 238 -23.52 30.36 -14.42
N VAL A 239 -22.37 30.49 -15.08
CA VAL A 239 -21.65 31.70 -15.54
C VAL A 239 -20.78 32.43 -14.49
N ALA A 240 -19.51 32.56 -14.86
CA ALA A 240 -18.50 33.36 -14.19
C ALA A 240 -18.44 34.77 -14.80
N SER A 241 -18.03 35.77 -14.01
CA SER A 241 -17.05 36.76 -14.48
C SER A 241 -16.42 37.54 -13.32
N GLN A 242 -15.29 38.17 -13.62
CA GLN A 242 -14.62 39.20 -12.81
C GLN A 242 -15.48 40.51 -12.84
N THR A 243 -15.26 41.59 -12.09
CA THR A 243 -14.00 42.31 -11.84
C THR A 243 -14.22 43.50 -10.85
N THR A 244 -13.13 44.07 -10.31
CA THR A 244 -13.00 45.44 -9.71
C THR A 244 -13.78 45.73 -8.40
N THR A 245 -13.41 46.68 -7.52
CA THR A 245 -12.46 47.82 -7.59
C THR A 245 -11.94 48.22 -6.20
N LYS A 246 -10.68 48.70 -6.08
CA LYS A 246 -10.15 49.76 -5.17
C LYS A 246 -8.61 49.76 -5.27
N ALA A 247 -7.89 50.88 -5.25
CA ALA A 247 -8.25 52.30 -5.41
C ALA A 247 -7.04 53.04 -6.02
N ALA A 248 -7.27 54.20 -6.63
CA ALA A 248 -6.22 54.98 -7.29
C ALA A 248 -5.23 55.62 -6.31
N ASN A 249 -4.01 55.90 -6.77
CA ASN A 249 -3.29 57.08 -6.33
C ASN A 249 -2.51 57.72 -7.48
N HIS A 250 -2.40 59.04 -7.44
CA HIS A 250 -2.23 59.90 -8.61
C HIS A 250 -0.86 60.60 -8.57
N SER A 251 -0.10 60.61 -9.68
CA SER A 251 0.80 61.72 -10.04
C SER A 251 1.37 61.60 -11.46
N ILE A 252 1.36 62.73 -12.18
CA ILE A 252 1.75 62.89 -13.57
C ILE A 252 3.06 63.70 -13.61
N LYS A 253 4.05 63.29 -14.43
CA LYS A 253 4.86 64.23 -15.25
C LYS A 253 5.79 63.55 -16.29
N LYS A 254 5.47 63.83 -17.55
CA LYS A 254 6.35 64.20 -18.68
C LYS A 254 7.71 63.49 -18.88
N GLN A 255 7.80 62.76 -20.00
CA GLN A 255 8.95 62.72 -20.92
C GLN A 255 9.25 64.13 -21.50
N PRO A 256 10.40 64.41 -22.15
CA PRO A 256 11.23 63.52 -22.99
C PRO A 256 12.64 63.24 -22.37
N GLU A 257 13.72 62.78 -23.02
CA GLU A 257 14.06 62.67 -24.46
C GLU A 257 15.06 61.52 -24.78
N SER A 258 15.84 61.67 -25.85
CA SER A 258 16.83 60.77 -26.47
C SER A 258 18.18 60.62 -25.77
N GLN A 259 18.82 59.44 -25.90
CA GLN A 259 20.12 59.32 -26.62
C GLN A 259 20.49 57.84 -26.92
N ASN A 260 21.23 57.66 -28.01
CA ASN A 260 21.79 56.36 -28.45
C ASN A 260 22.95 55.90 -27.55
N TYR A 261 23.32 54.61 -27.59
CA TYR A 261 24.59 54.12 -28.17
C TYR A 261 24.72 52.59 -28.01
N MET A 262 25.00 51.92 -29.14
CA MET A 262 25.41 50.50 -29.33
C MET A 262 24.51 49.40 -28.73
#